data_AF-A0A3M1KXS4-F1
#
_entry.id   AF-A0A3M1KXS4-F1
#
_cell.length_a   1.000
_cell.length_b   1.000
_cell.length_c   1.000
_cell.angle_alpha   90.00
_cell.angle_beta   90.00
_cell.angle_gamma   90.00
#
_symmetry.space_group_name_H-M   'P 1'
#
loop_
_entity.id
_entity.type
_entity.pdbx_description
1 polymer ?
#
loop_
_entity_poly.entity_id
_entity_poly.type
_entity_poly.pdbx_seq_one_letter_code
_entity_poly.pdbx_strand_id
1 'polypeptide(L)'
;MSLFNQILGAIANPAQEASPSQLTSILYTVKQLSSSYQTNPDTVQSALSVVSKYTRTALQEKKQVGGETQVQNIINEFAGTQASPQAIETLFARGQISDLISQVESQTGLNPGVIQGMLPVLVPLVLKFLKTGNQTNNPLGSNPLVQQFLDADRDGDVDIADALSLASRYLK
;
A
#
# COMPACT_ATOMS: atom_id res chain seq x y z
N MET A 1 -8.72 -15.69 -5.51
CA MET A 1 -9.38 -15.33 -4.23
C MET A 1 -9.07 -13.86 -3.97
N SER A 2 -10.06 -13.01 -3.64
CA SER A 2 -9.86 -11.55 -3.53
C SER A 2 -8.89 -11.18 -2.39
N LEU A 3 -8.11 -10.10 -2.57
CA LEU A 3 -7.25 -9.51 -1.52
C LEU A 3 -8.05 -9.26 -0.22
N PHE A 4 -9.33 -8.92 -0.34
CA PHE A 4 -10.23 -8.78 0.80
C PHE A 4 -10.42 -10.09 1.61
N ASN A 5 -10.58 -11.24 0.95
CA ASN A 5 -10.73 -12.52 1.65
C ASN A 5 -9.45 -12.91 2.39
N GLN A 6 -8.28 -12.53 1.88
CA GLN A 6 -7.03 -12.75 2.58
C GLN A 6 -6.85 -11.80 3.75
N ILE A 7 -7.29 -10.54 3.65
CA ILE A 7 -7.31 -9.63 4.79
C ILE A 7 -8.24 -10.15 5.88
N LEU A 8 -9.45 -10.62 5.54
CA LEU A 8 -10.34 -11.25 6.50
C LEU A 8 -9.71 -12.51 7.11
N GLY A 9 -9.09 -13.35 6.28
CA GLY A 9 -8.34 -14.51 6.72
C GLY A 9 -7.14 -14.15 7.61
N ALA A 10 -6.49 -13.03 7.34
CA ALA A 10 -5.33 -12.52 8.08
C ALA A 10 -5.75 -11.97 9.45
N ILE A 11 -6.79 -11.15 9.49
CA ILE A 11 -7.38 -10.63 10.73
C ILE A 11 -7.90 -11.76 11.62
N ALA A 12 -8.53 -12.77 11.01
CA ALA A 12 -9.07 -13.92 11.74
C ALA A 12 -7.96 -14.92 12.15
N ASN A 13 -6.74 -14.76 11.64
CA ASN A 13 -5.62 -15.64 11.93
C ASN A 13 -4.64 -14.98 12.92
N PRO A 14 -4.61 -15.41 14.19
CA PRO A 14 -3.70 -14.85 15.20
C PRO A 14 -2.21 -15.09 14.89
N ALA A 15 -1.88 -15.94 13.92
CA ALA A 15 -0.51 -16.16 13.45
C ALA A 15 -0.03 -15.11 12.43
N GLN A 16 -0.89 -14.15 12.03
CA GLN A 16 -0.54 -13.06 11.11
C GLN A 16 -0.52 -11.71 11.84
N GLU A 17 0.30 -10.79 11.36
CA GLU A 17 0.44 -9.45 11.95
C GLU A 17 -0.80 -8.58 11.71
N ALA A 18 -1.68 -8.98 10.79
CA ALA A 18 -2.92 -8.27 10.48
C ALA A 18 -3.82 -8.17 11.71
N SER A 19 -4.16 -6.94 12.06
CA SER A 19 -5.12 -6.66 13.12
C SER A 19 -6.17 -5.65 12.67
N PRO A 20 -7.39 -5.71 13.25
CA PRO A 20 -8.40 -4.67 13.04
C PRO A 20 -7.87 -3.26 13.37
N SER A 21 -6.97 -3.17 14.36
CA SER A 21 -6.30 -1.93 14.76
C SER A 21 -5.39 -1.36 13.67
N GLN A 22 -4.67 -2.21 12.94
CA GLN A 22 -3.82 -1.78 11.82
C GLN A 22 -4.65 -1.25 10.65
N LEU A 23 -5.75 -1.92 10.31
CA LEU A 23 -6.65 -1.44 9.26
C LEU A 23 -7.34 -0.13 9.65
N THR A 24 -7.77 -0.03 10.90
CA THR A 24 -8.33 1.23 11.44
C THR A 24 -7.31 2.35 11.37
N SER A 25 -6.04 2.09 11.69
CA SER A 25 -4.95 3.05 11.56
C SER A 25 -4.74 3.48 10.10
N ILE A 26 -4.83 2.57 9.13
CA ILE A 26 -4.73 2.89 7.70
C ILE A 26 -5.89 3.79 7.26
N LEU A 27 -7.12 3.41 7.61
CA LEU A 27 -8.33 4.18 7.29
C LEU A 27 -8.30 5.57 7.94
N TYR A 28 -7.78 5.67 9.17
CA TYR A 28 -7.59 6.93 9.86
C TYR A 28 -6.58 7.83 9.14
N THR A 29 -5.44 7.29 8.71
CA THR A 29 -4.45 8.05 7.94
C THR A 29 -5.01 8.55 6.61
N VAL A 30 -5.79 7.74 5.90
CA VAL A 30 -6.49 8.18 4.66
C VAL A 30 -7.44 9.35 4.93
N LYS A 31 -8.24 9.28 6.01
CA LYS A 31 -9.14 10.38 6.43
C LYS A 31 -8.39 11.63 6.91
N GLN A 32 -7.24 11.45 7.54
CA GLN A 32 -6.41 12.54 8.00
C GLN A 32 -5.78 13.26 6.81
N LEU A 33 -5.26 12.52 5.82
CA LEU A 33 -4.75 13.08 4.57
C LEU A 33 -5.83 13.84 3.81
N SER A 34 -7.03 13.25 3.70
CA SER A 34 -8.14 13.93 3.02
C SER A 34 -8.47 15.26 3.70
N SER A 35 -8.51 15.29 5.03
CA SER A 35 -8.72 16.52 5.81
C SER A 35 -7.57 17.52 5.65
N SER A 36 -6.32 17.05 5.70
CA SER A 36 -5.12 17.91 5.66
C SER A 36 -4.93 18.59 4.31
N TYR A 37 -5.32 17.92 3.22
CA TYR A 37 -5.18 18.42 1.85
C TYR A 37 -6.50 18.91 1.26
N GLN A 38 -7.53 19.09 2.11
CA GLN A 38 -8.87 19.55 1.71
C GLN A 38 -9.45 18.78 0.51
N THR A 39 -9.25 17.47 0.51
CA THR A 39 -9.71 16.54 -0.52
C THR A 39 -10.66 15.49 0.06
N ASN A 40 -11.23 14.65 -0.80
CA ASN A 40 -12.16 13.60 -0.39
C ASN A 40 -11.42 12.27 -0.16
N PRO A 41 -11.89 11.42 0.77
CA PRO A 41 -11.32 10.09 0.98
C PRO A 41 -11.27 9.24 -0.29
N ASP A 42 -12.26 9.35 -1.18
CA ASP A 42 -12.32 8.62 -2.45
C ASP A 42 -11.17 9.04 -3.40
N THR A 43 -10.80 10.31 -3.38
CA THR A 43 -9.68 10.86 -4.15
C THR A 43 -8.35 10.34 -3.61
N VAL A 44 -8.19 10.30 -2.28
CA VAL A 44 -6.99 9.71 -1.65
C VAL A 44 -6.90 8.21 -1.90
N GLN A 45 -8.03 7.49 -1.89
CA GLN A 45 -8.08 6.06 -2.24
C GLN A 45 -7.68 5.82 -3.70
N SER A 46 -8.15 6.67 -4.62
CA SER A 46 -7.77 6.60 -6.03
C SER A 46 -6.28 6.87 -6.22
N ALA A 47 -5.73 7.88 -5.53
CA ALA A 47 -4.28 8.12 -5.49
C ALA A 47 -3.52 6.92 -4.92
N LEU A 48 -4.04 6.31 -3.83
CA LEU A 48 -3.46 5.13 -3.21
C LEU A 48 -3.47 3.92 -4.15
N SER A 49 -4.53 3.71 -4.95
CA SER A 49 -4.58 2.65 -5.98
C SER A 49 -3.43 2.83 -6.98
N VAL A 50 -3.27 4.02 -7.55
CA VAL A 50 -2.17 4.30 -8.50
C VAL A 50 -0.80 4.11 -7.82
N VAL A 51 -0.59 4.70 -6.64
CA VAL A 51 0.66 4.53 -5.87
C VAL A 51 0.94 3.06 -5.61
N SER A 52 -0.08 2.28 -5.25
CA SER A 52 0.08 0.85 -5.00
C SER A 52 0.50 0.08 -6.25
N LYS A 53 -0.01 0.43 -7.43
CA LYS A 53 0.40 -0.17 -8.71
C LYS A 53 1.86 0.10 -9.01
N TYR A 54 2.32 1.34 -8.83
CA TYR A 54 3.73 1.66 -8.97
C TYR A 54 4.58 0.94 -7.92
N THR A 55 4.17 0.93 -6.65
CA THR A 55 4.88 0.21 -5.57
C THR A 55 5.00 -1.26 -5.90
N ARG A 56 3.97 -1.88 -6.49
CA ARG A 56 3.98 -3.27 -6.97
C ARG A 56 5.09 -3.48 -7.99
N THR A 57 5.11 -2.69 -9.07
CA THR A 57 6.12 -2.81 -10.12
C THR A 57 7.53 -2.62 -9.57
N ALA A 58 7.73 -1.63 -8.70
CA ALA A 58 9.01 -1.39 -8.03
C ALA A 58 9.43 -2.60 -7.18
N LEU A 59 8.53 -3.14 -6.35
CA LEU A 59 8.83 -4.31 -5.52
C LEU A 59 9.05 -5.58 -6.35
N GLN A 60 8.35 -5.76 -7.47
CA GLN A 60 8.59 -6.85 -8.40
C GLN A 60 10.01 -6.77 -8.98
N GLU A 61 10.45 -5.57 -9.38
CA GLU A 61 11.82 -5.34 -9.85
C GLU A 61 12.84 -5.65 -8.74
N LYS A 62 12.63 -5.16 -7.51
CA LYS A 62 13.49 -5.50 -6.36
C LYS A 62 13.51 -7.00 -6.08
N LYS A 63 12.37 -7.70 -6.20
CA LYS A 63 12.29 -9.17 -6.06
C LYS A 63 13.11 -9.88 -7.14
N GLN A 64 13.07 -9.40 -8.39
CA GLN A 64 13.85 -9.97 -9.47
C GLN A 64 15.36 -9.78 -9.27
N VAL A 65 15.78 -8.65 -8.69
CA VAL A 65 17.19 -8.31 -8.46
C VAL A 65 17.77 -8.96 -7.19
N GLY A 66 17.07 -8.90 -6.06
CA GLY A 66 17.58 -9.37 -4.76
C GLY A 66 16.68 -10.33 -4.00
N GLY A 67 15.67 -10.91 -4.66
CA GLY A 67 14.82 -11.96 -4.11
C GLY A 67 13.76 -11.47 -3.11
N GLU A 68 13.02 -12.42 -2.54
CA GLU A 68 11.94 -12.13 -1.58
C GLU A 68 12.44 -11.48 -0.29
N THR A 69 13.65 -11.83 0.16
CA THR A 69 14.27 -11.24 1.36
C THR A 69 14.47 -9.73 1.22
N GLN A 70 14.87 -9.25 0.05
CA GLN A 70 15.06 -7.81 -0.18
C GLN A 70 13.72 -7.06 -0.10
N VAL A 71 12.66 -7.61 -0.69
CA VAL A 71 11.31 -7.05 -0.59
C VAL A 71 10.82 -7.02 0.85
N GLN A 72 10.98 -8.13 1.58
CA GLN A 72 10.64 -8.21 3.00
C GLN A 72 11.37 -7.17 3.83
N ASN A 73 12.66 -6.95 3.59
CA ASN A 73 13.43 -5.93 4.31
C ASN A 73 12.90 -4.52 4.04
N ILE A 74 12.63 -4.18 2.78
CA ILE A 74 12.05 -2.87 2.40
C ILE A 74 10.71 -2.67 3.10
N ILE A 75 9.84 -3.68 3.09
CA ILE A 75 8.54 -3.61 3.77
C ILE A 75 8.75 -3.43 5.27
N ASN A 76 9.63 -4.22 5.91
CA ASN A 76 9.84 -4.15 7.34
C ASN A 76 10.45 -2.83 7.81
N GLU A 77 11.34 -2.23 7.01
CA GLU A 77 12.06 -0.99 7.29
C GLU A 77 11.20 0.25 7.04
N PHE A 78 10.41 0.28 5.96
CA PHE A 78 9.69 1.47 5.52
C PHE A 78 8.17 1.41 5.72
N ALA A 79 7.60 0.28 6.15
CA ALA A 79 6.18 0.20 6.49
C ALA A 79 5.83 1.10 7.67
N GLY A 80 4.90 2.04 7.47
CA GLY A 80 4.46 2.93 8.53
C GLY A 80 3.24 3.77 8.17
N THR A 81 2.85 4.64 9.10
CA THR A 81 1.85 5.70 8.86
C THR A 81 2.46 7.10 8.88
N GLN A 82 3.78 7.17 9.01
CA GLN A 82 4.54 8.41 9.01
C GLN A 82 5.12 8.66 7.62
N ALA A 83 5.37 9.93 7.31
CA ALA A 83 6.02 10.31 6.05
C ALA A 83 7.46 9.75 6.00
N SER A 84 7.79 9.00 4.95
CA SER A 84 9.14 8.52 4.66
C SER A 84 9.52 8.85 3.21
N PRO A 85 10.25 9.96 2.99
CA PRO A 85 10.85 10.26 1.69
C PRO A 85 11.84 9.20 1.24
N GLN A 86 12.58 8.58 2.18
CA GLN A 86 13.56 7.53 1.90
C GLN A 86 12.92 6.29 1.28
N ALA A 87 11.68 5.95 1.68
CA ALA A 87 10.93 4.84 1.09
C ALA A 87 10.68 5.08 -0.41
N ILE A 88 10.39 6.33 -0.79
CA ILE A 88 10.17 6.72 -2.19
C ILE A 88 11.47 6.58 -2.97
N GLU A 89 12.57 7.13 -2.47
CA GLU A 89 13.86 7.08 -3.16
C GLU A 89 14.41 5.66 -3.31
N THR A 90 14.09 4.77 -2.36
CA THR A 90 14.51 3.37 -2.39
C THR A 90 13.70 2.54 -3.40
N LEU A 91 12.38 2.80 -3.46
CA LEU A 91 11.45 2.07 -4.32
C LEU A 91 11.42 2.61 -5.75
N PHE A 92 11.36 3.92 -5.92
CA PHE A 92 11.09 4.57 -7.19
C PHE A 92 12.32 5.27 -7.75
N ALA A 93 12.58 5.03 -9.03
CA ALA A 93 13.52 5.85 -9.77
C ALA A 93 12.95 7.27 -9.96
N ARG A 94 13.81 8.29 -10.03
CA ARG A 94 13.37 9.70 -10.16
C ARG A 94 12.42 9.95 -11.34
N GLY A 95 12.56 9.19 -12.44
CA GLY A 95 11.64 9.27 -13.59
C GLY A 95 10.23 8.75 -13.27
N GLN A 96 10.14 7.63 -12.53
CA GLN A 96 8.86 6.98 -12.19
C GLN A 96 7.98 7.86 -11.30
N ILE A 97 8.58 8.73 -10.47
CA ILE A 97 7.83 9.65 -9.60
C ILE A 97 7.03 10.67 -10.44
N SER A 98 7.61 11.19 -11.52
CA SER A 98 6.93 12.14 -12.40
C SER A 98 5.76 11.48 -13.14
N ASP A 99 5.96 10.26 -13.63
CA ASP A 99 4.92 9.47 -14.30
C ASP A 99 3.78 9.15 -13.33
N LEU A 100 4.13 8.74 -12.10
CA LEU A 100 3.18 8.46 -11.03
C LEU A 100 2.33 9.69 -10.71
N ILE A 101 2.96 10.86 -10.53
CA ILE A 101 2.24 12.10 -10.23
C ILE A 101 1.25 12.42 -11.36
N SER A 102 1.69 12.31 -12.62
CA SER A 102 0.85 12.57 -13.80
C SER A 102 -0.33 11.60 -13.89
N GLN A 103 -0.12 10.33 -13.54
CA GLN A 103 -1.18 9.32 -13.55
C GLN A 103 -2.17 9.53 -12.40
N VAL A 104 -1.68 9.87 -11.21
CA VAL A 104 -2.54 10.22 -10.07
C VAL A 104 -3.37 11.45 -10.40
N GLU A 105 -2.76 12.50 -10.95
CA GLU A 105 -3.46 13.71 -11.40
C GLU A 105 -4.57 13.36 -12.39
N SER A 106 -4.28 12.56 -13.41
CA SER A 106 -5.26 12.15 -14.42
C SER A 106 -6.44 11.38 -13.84
N GLN A 107 -6.22 10.55 -12.81
CA GLN A 107 -7.25 9.73 -12.18
C GLN A 107 -8.05 10.50 -11.12
N THR A 108 -7.42 11.45 -10.44
CA THR A 108 -7.99 12.10 -9.23
C THR A 108 -8.38 13.55 -9.44
N GLY A 109 -7.86 14.21 -10.47
CA GLY A 109 -7.96 15.66 -10.67
C GLY A 109 -7.17 16.47 -9.65
N LEU A 110 -6.33 15.84 -8.82
CA LEU A 110 -5.52 16.55 -7.82
C LEU A 110 -4.34 17.28 -8.46
N ASN A 111 -4.01 18.44 -7.90
CA ASN A 111 -2.83 19.17 -8.32
C ASN A 111 -1.54 18.38 -8.00
N PRO A 112 -0.56 18.34 -8.93
CA PRO A 112 0.74 17.69 -8.73
C PRO A 112 1.43 18.02 -7.41
N GLY A 113 1.36 19.27 -6.94
CA GLY A 113 1.97 19.70 -5.68
C GLY A 113 1.32 19.04 -4.45
N VAL A 114 0.00 18.80 -4.50
CA VAL A 114 -0.73 18.09 -3.44
C VAL A 114 -0.35 16.62 -3.44
N ILE A 115 -0.30 16.00 -4.63
CA ILE A 115 0.10 14.60 -4.80
C ILE A 115 1.51 14.39 -4.24
N GLN A 116 2.46 15.23 -4.64
CA GLN A 116 3.85 15.18 -4.19
C GLN A 116 3.97 15.31 -2.67
N GLY A 117 3.11 16.11 -2.03
CA GLY A 117 3.03 16.21 -0.57
C GLY A 117 2.49 14.93 0.11
N MET A 118 1.59 14.20 -0.55
CA MET A 118 0.98 12.98 -0.02
C MET A 118 1.84 11.72 -0.22
N LEU A 119 2.65 11.64 -1.28
CA LEU A 119 3.46 10.46 -1.60
C LEU A 119 4.29 9.94 -0.41
N PRO A 120 4.98 10.78 0.37
CA PRO A 120 5.80 10.31 1.48
C PRO A 120 4.99 9.57 2.53
N VAL A 121 3.68 9.81 2.64
CA VAL A 121 2.78 9.09 3.56
C VAL A 121 2.12 7.90 2.87
N LEU A 122 1.69 8.06 1.61
CA LEU A 122 0.98 7.00 0.86
C LEU A 122 1.86 5.78 0.62
N VAL A 123 3.15 5.98 0.31
CA VAL A 123 4.07 4.86 0.02
C VAL A 123 4.31 3.98 1.26
N PRO A 124 4.71 4.52 2.43
CA PRO A 124 4.78 3.75 3.68
C PRO A 124 3.46 3.10 4.06
N LEU A 125 2.32 3.72 3.73
CA LEU A 125 1.00 3.17 4.03
C LEU A 125 0.72 1.91 3.21
N VAL A 126 1.06 1.90 1.93
CA VAL A 126 1.01 0.70 1.08
C VAL A 126 1.92 -0.38 1.65
N LEU A 127 3.16 -0.05 2.02
CA LEU A 127 4.07 -1.01 2.63
C LEU A 127 3.54 -1.56 3.96
N LYS A 128 2.93 -0.71 4.80
CA LYS A 128 2.26 -1.14 6.04
C LYS A 128 1.13 -2.10 5.78
N PHE A 129 0.34 -1.84 4.74
CA PHE A 129 -0.71 -2.75 4.33
C PHE A 129 -0.14 -4.12 3.94
N LEU A 130 0.94 -4.16 3.16
CA LEU A 130 1.62 -5.41 2.80
C LEU A 130 2.21 -6.12 4.03
N LYS A 131 2.77 -5.36 4.97
CA LYS A 131 3.31 -5.89 6.24
C LYS A 131 2.25 -6.60 7.06
N THR A 132 0.98 -6.22 6.98
CA THR A 132 -0.10 -6.92 7.71
C THR A 132 -0.21 -8.41 7.36
N GLY A 133 0.23 -8.81 6.16
CA GLY A 133 0.26 -10.21 5.74
C GLY A 133 1.43 -11.01 6.30
N ASN A 134 2.37 -10.37 7.01
CA ASN A 134 3.49 -11.09 7.62
C ASN A 134 2.99 -12.03 8.72
N GLN A 135 3.73 -13.11 8.93
CA GLN A 135 3.47 -14.02 10.04
C GLN A 135 4.13 -13.46 11.30
N THR A 136 3.39 -13.40 12.41
CA THR A 136 3.87 -12.87 13.69
C THR A 136 5.13 -13.62 14.20
N ASN A 137 5.22 -14.91 13.85
CA ASN A 137 6.35 -15.77 14.25
C ASN A 137 7.49 -15.81 13.21
N ASN A 138 7.28 -15.29 11.99
CA ASN A 138 8.29 -15.26 10.95
C ASN A 138 8.10 -14.06 9.99
N PRO A 139 8.48 -12.85 10.42
CA PRO A 139 8.32 -11.62 9.63
C PRO A 139 9.23 -11.54 8.39
N LEU A 140 10.19 -12.46 8.24
CA LEU A 140 11.02 -12.63 7.03
C LEU A 140 10.57 -13.83 6.17
N GLY A 141 9.51 -14.53 6.60
CA GLY A 141 8.98 -15.71 5.92
C GLY A 141 8.15 -15.39 4.69
N SER A 142 7.47 -16.41 4.15
CA SER A 142 6.56 -16.24 3.02
C SER A 142 5.36 -15.39 3.43
N ASN A 143 5.25 -14.17 2.88
CA ASN A 143 4.09 -13.30 3.11
C ASN A 143 3.08 -13.51 1.97
N PRO A 144 1.93 -14.16 2.24
CA PRO A 144 0.93 -14.44 1.22
C PRO A 144 0.30 -13.18 0.62
N LEU A 145 0.20 -12.06 1.36
CA LEU A 145 -0.28 -10.79 0.81
C LEU A 145 0.74 -10.18 -0.13
N VAL A 146 2.04 -10.21 0.21
CA VAL A 146 3.10 -9.73 -0.68
C VAL A 146 3.18 -10.60 -1.91
N GLN A 147 3.12 -11.93 -1.77
CA GLN A 147 3.12 -12.83 -2.92
C GLN A 147 1.93 -12.54 -3.83
N GLN A 148 0.71 -12.46 -3.30
CA GLN A 148 -0.46 -12.16 -4.12
C GLN A 148 -0.41 -10.74 -4.71
N PHE A 149 0.11 -9.78 -3.98
CA PHE A 149 0.31 -8.42 -4.49
C PHE A 149 1.30 -8.40 -5.66
N LEU A 150 2.37 -9.18 -5.60
CA LEU A 150 3.38 -9.27 -6.66
C LEU A 150 3.00 -10.22 -7.80
N ASP A 151 2.12 -11.20 -7.58
CA ASP A 151 1.69 -12.22 -8.54
C ASP A 151 0.42 -11.81 -9.32
N ALA A 152 -0.20 -10.68 -8.98
CA ALA A 152 -1.38 -10.18 -9.67
C ALA A 152 -0.97 -9.48 -11.00
N ASP A 153 -0.44 -10.28 -11.92
CA ASP A 153 0.06 -9.92 -13.24
C ASP A 153 -0.98 -10.12 -14.35
N ARG A 154 -2.24 -10.38 -14.01
CA ARG A 154 -3.35 -10.51 -14.97
C ARG A 154 -4.65 -9.89 -14.45
N ASP A 155 -4.96 -8.75 -15.06
CA ASP A 155 -6.24 -8.48 -15.73
C ASP A 155 -7.45 -7.84 -15.03
N GLY A 156 -7.43 -7.47 -13.75
CA GLY A 156 -8.61 -6.76 -13.20
C GLY A 156 -8.82 -6.90 -11.70
N ASP A 157 -7.71 -6.87 -10.97
CA ASP A 157 -7.66 -7.28 -9.59
C ASP A 157 -7.99 -6.13 -8.63
N VAL A 158 -8.81 -6.50 -7.63
CA VAL A 158 -9.26 -5.72 -6.49
C VAL A 158 -8.06 -4.99 -5.86
N ASP A 159 -8.00 -3.66 -6.03
CA ASP A 159 -6.89 -2.85 -5.50
C ASP A 159 -6.95 -2.79 -3.96
N ILE A 160 -5.84 -2.37 -3.32
CA ILE A 160 -5.81 -2.08 -1.88
C ILE A 160 -6.97 -1.15 -1.47
N ALA A 161 -7.31 -0.20 -2.35
CA ALA A 161 -8.44 0.71 -2.16
C ALA A 161 -9.79 -0.03 -2.04
N ASP A 162 -10.08 -0.98 -2.94
CA ASP A 162 -11.32 -1.76 -2.92
C ASP A 162 -11.39 -2.69 -1.71
N ALA A 163 -10.26 -3.31 -1.36
CA ALA A 163 -10.17 -4.16 -0.18
C ALA A 163 -10.39 -3.36 1.11
N LEU A 164 -9.86 -2.14 1.19
CA LEU A 164 -10.11 -1.22 2.30
C LEU A 164 -11.56 -0.74 2.34
N SER A 165 -12.17 -0.45 1.19
CA SER A 165 -13.58 -0.05 1.09
C SER A 165 -14.49 -1.16 1.65
N LEU A 166 -14.26 -2.41 1.26
CA LEU A 166 -15.00 -3.56 1.79
C LEU A 166 -14.75 -3.78 3.29
N ALA A 167 -13.50 -3.67 3.75
CA ALA A 167 -13.15 -3.78 5.16
C ALA A 167 -13.81 -2.68 6.01
N SER A 168 -13.88 -1.45 5.50
CA SER A 168 -14.52 -0.33 6.19
C SER A 168 -16.04 -0.53 6.38
N ARG A 169 -16.69 -1.25 5.46
CA ARG A 169 -18.11 -1.62 5.57
C ARG A 169 -18.34 -2.76 6.56
N TYR A 170 -17.36 -3.64 6.74
CA TYR A 170 -17.44 -4.78 7.66
C TYR A 170 -17.11 -4.42 9.12
N LEU A 171 -16.23 -3.43 9.33
CA LEU A 171 -15.83 -2.96 10.67
C LEU A 171 -16.80 -1.93 11.28
N LYS A 172 -17.95 -1.70 10.64
CA LYS A 172 -18.96 -0.71 11.06
C LYS A 172 -20.08 -1.41 11.83
#